data_AF-A0A6P8L988-F1
#
_entry.id   AF-A0A6P8L988-F1
#
_cell.length_a   1.000
_cell.length_b   1.000
_cell.length_c   1.000
_cell.angle_alpha   90.00
_cell.angle_beta   90.00
_cell.angle_gamma   90.00
#
_symmetry.space_group_name_H-M   'P 1'
#
loop_
_entity.id
_entity.type
_entity.pdbx_description
1 polymer ?
#
loop_
_entity_poly.entity_id
_entity_poly.type
_entity_poly.pdbx_seq_one_letter_code
_entity_poly.pdbx_strand_id
1 'polypeptide(L)'
;MDLDDVTLLAQQIRETNKLSTKDATYLRSLRIQLKNPVLPQHEIETRAGSRPPTHEEIKKFEEIESIKKGCYNASEDKIIVHNWKEFCKLNHWNPKEVQPFLLLREENKTYIRSKKERKRFVQFLADGLPNRTLYSVYHRFRTLHADNFQRRFHPDEDRMILDHLEHNINLDQRRKYTDLAKVLKRTRISIWRRYKLLKKKRYERQNYQILY
;
A
#
# COMPACT_ATOMS: atom_id res chain seq x y z
N MET A 1 -28.11 7.60 16.18
CA MET A 1 -27.34 7.22 14.98
C MET A 1 -26.00 7.91 15.18
N ASP A 2 -25.03 7.17 15.72
CA ASP A 2 -23.82 7.79 16.28
C ASP A 2 -22.94 8.34 15.15
N LEU A 3 -22.46 9.57 15.30
CA LEU A 3 -21.67 10.29 14.30
C LEU A 3 -20.28 9.64 14.07
N ASP A 4 -19.95 8.63 14.88
CA ASP A 4 -18.65 7.97 15.00
C ASP A 4 -18.60 6.53 14.42
N ASP A 5 -19.57 6.12 13.59
CA ASP A 5 -19.46 4.83 12.91
C ASP A 5 -18.31 4.85 11.88
N VAL A 6 -17.20 4.23 12.25
CA VAL A 6 -16.01 3.99 11.42
C VAL A 6 -16.38 3.46 10.03
N THR A 7 -17.46 2.69 9.90
CA THR A 7 -17.94 2.17 8.61
C THR A 7 -18.39 3.30 7.70
N LEU A 8 -19.16 4.25 8.24
CA LEU A 8 -19.67 5.43 7.54
C LEU A 8 -18.52 6.39 7.21
N LEU A 9 -17.63 6.66 8.17
CA LEU A 9 -16.43 7.49 7.94
C LEU A 9 -15.54 6.90 6.84
N ALA A 10 -15.30 5.59 6.90
CA ALA A 10 -14.53 4.90 5.87
C ALA A 10 -15.24 4.93 4.50
N GLN A 11 -16.57 4.99 4.46
CA GLN A 11 -17.34 5.16 3.22
C GLN A 11 -17.18 6.57 2.66
N GLN A 12 -17.36 7.60 3.48
CA GLN A 12 -17.15 8.99 3.06
C GLN A 12 -15.74 9.20 2.51
N ILE A 13 -14.70 8.69 3.20
CA ILE A 13 -13.31 8.74 2.72
C ILE A 13 -13.16 8.07 1.34
N ARG A 14 -13.85 6.96 1.07
CA ARG A 14 -13.82 6.30 -0.25
C ARG A 14 -14.47 7.15 -1.33
N GLU A 15 -15.59 7.76 -1.01
CA GLU A 15 -16.35 8.59 -1.94
C GLU A 15 -15.58 9.86 -2.29
N THR A 16 -14.96 10.52 -1.29
CA THR A 16 -14.10 11.70 -1.50
C THR A 16 -12.86 11.37 -2.32
N ASN A 17 -12.25 10.20 -2.09
CA ASN A 17 -11.03 9.79 -2.82
C ASN A 17 -11.33 9.15 -4.19
N LYS A 18 -12.57 9.18 -4.65
CA LYS A 18 -12.94 8.60 -5.94
C LYS A 18 -12.35 9.46 -7.06
N LEU A 19 -11.63 8.81 -7.97
CA LEU A 19 -11.08 9.45 -9.15
C LEU A 19 -12.16 10.15 -9.98
N SER A 20 -11.82 11.32 -10.50
CA SER A 20 -12.63 12.01 -11.50
C SER A 20 -12.78 11.15 -12.76
N THR A 21 -13.87 11.32 -13.49
CA THR A 21 -14.10 10.59 -14.75
C THR A 21 -12.99 10.86 -15.77
N LYS A 22 -12.45 12.09 -15.79
CA LYS A 22 -11.34 12.49 -16.66
C LYS A 22 -10.08 11.71 -16.33
N ASP A 23 -9.68 11.66 -15.07
CA ASP A 23 -8.48 10.96 -14.62
C ASP A 23 -8.60 9.45 -14.78
N ALA A 24 -9.78 8.90 -14.49
CA ALA A 24 -10.06 7.49 -14.72
C ALA A 24 -9.95 7.10 -16.20
N THR A 25 -10.38 7.97 -17.11
CA THR A 25 -10.24 7.77 -18.56
C THR A 25 -8.78 7.87 -18.98
N TYR A 26 -8.06 8.87 -18.48
CA TYR A 26 -6.63 9.05 -18.72
C TYR A 26 -5.83 7.80 -18.33
N LEU A 27 -6.00 7.30 -17.09
CA LEU A 27 -5.28 6.13 -16.59
C LEU A 27 -5.59 4.85 -17.37
N ARG A 28 -6.81 4.72 -17.92
CA ARG A 28 -7.18 3.59 -18.78
C ARG A 28 -6.47 3.62 -20.13
N SER A 29 -6.20 4.80 -20.68
CA SER A 29 -5.49 5.00 -21.94
C SER A 29 -3.98 5.18 -21.80
N LEU A 30 -3.47 5.26 -20.57
CA LEU A 30 -2.08 5.56 -20.26
C LEU A 30 -1.13 4.58 -20.97
N ARG A 31 -0.14 5.14 -21.67
CA ARG A 31 0.99 4.42 -22.28
C ARG A 31 2.28 4.98 -21.72
N ILE A 32 2.94 4.18 -20.90
CA ILE A 32 4.11 4.59 -20.14
C ILE A 32 5.33 4.52 -21.04
N GLN A 33 5.98 5.67 -21.18
CA GLN A 33 7.28 5.80 -21.80
C GLN A 33 8.35 5.65 -20.73
N LEU A 34 9.32 4.76 -20.96
CA LEU A 34 10.46 4.58 -20.08
C LEU A 34 11.56 5.56 -20.48
N LYS A 35 12.20 6.20 -19.50
CA LYS A 35 13.31 7.12 -19.73
C LYS A 35 14.55 6.39 -20.25
N ASN A 36 14.84 5.23 -19.65
CA ASN A 36 15.98 4.39 -19.94
C ASN A 36 15.51 3.01 -20.42
N PRO A 37 16.34 2.27 -21.17
CA PRO A 37 16.10 0.86 -21.44
C PRO A 37 15.93 0.07 -20.13
N VAL A 38 15.00 -0.89 -20.13
CA VAL A 38 14.79 -1.75 -18.95
C VAL A 38 16.02 -2.63 -18.76
N LEU A 39 16.50 -2.73 -17.52
CA LEU A 39 17.56 -3.65 -17.17
C LEU A 39 17.10 -5.11 -17.36
N PRO A 40 17.95 -6.01 -17.90
CA PRO A 40 17.55 -7.39 -18.21
C PRO A 40 16.86 -8.14 -17.05
N GLN A 41 17.36 -7.96 -15.82
CA GLN A 41 16.80 -8.57 -14.62
C GLN A 41 15.40 -8.05 -14.26
N HIS A 42 15.08 -6.80 -14.62
CA HIS A 42 13.74 -6.20 -14.46
C HIS A 42 12.77 -6.61 -15.57
N GLU A 43 13.20 -7.40 -16.55
CA GLU A 43 12.31 -8.06 -17.49
C GLU A 43 11.80 -9.42 -17.01
N ILE A 44 12.49 -10.05 -16.06
CA ILE A 44 12.20 -11.41 -15.58
C ILE A 44 10.82 -11.51 -14.91
N GLU A 45 10.52 -10.59 -14.00
CA GLU A 45 9.26 -10.59 -13.26
C GLU A 45 8.07 -10.39 -14.20
N THR A 46 7.18 -11.37 -14.28
CA THR A 46 6.02 -11.32 -15.18
C THR A 46 4.89 -10.41 -14.67
N ARG A 47 5.00 -9.93 -13.44
CA ARG A 47 3.94 -9.20 -12.71
C ARG A 47 4.43 -7.80 -12.35
N ALA A 48 3.49 -6.87 -12.24
CA ALA A 48 3.73 -5.48 -11.87
C ALA A 48 3.90 -5.31 -10.35
N GLY A 49 4.80 -6.09 -9.74
CA GLY A 49 5.09 -6.05 -8.30
C GLY A 49 3.92 -6.35 -7.35
N SER A 50 2.79 -6.84 -7.86
CA SER A 50 1.59 -7.14 -7.06
C SER A 50 1.69 -8.45 -6.27
N ARG A 51 2.64 -9.30 -6.63
CA ARG A 51 2.97 -10.57 -5.97
C ARG A 51 4.49 -10.72 -5.94
N PRO A 52 5.05 -11.40 -4.93
CA PRO A 52 6.47 -11.69 -4.91
C PRO A 52 6.88 -12.52 -6.14
N PRO A 53 8.14 -12.40 -6.58
CA PRO A 53 8.68 -13.22 -7.65
C PRO A 53 8.66 -14.70 -7.26
N THR A 54 8.50 -15.59 -8.24
CA THR A 54 8.62 -17.04 -8.04
C THR A 54 10.06 -17.43 -7.76
N HIS A 55 10.28 -18.65 -7.26
CA HIS A 55 11.63 -19.18 -7.06
C HIS A 55 12.44 -19.20 -8.37
N GLU A 56 11.81 -19.53 -9.49
CA GLU A 56 12.45 -19.50 -10.82
C GLU A 56 12.79 -18.07 -11.27
N GLU A 57 11.89 -17.11 -11.06
CA GLU A 57 12.15 -15.69 -11.35
C GLU A 57 13.31 -15.17 -10.48
N ILE A 58 13.38 -15.56 -9.21
CA ILE A 58 14.48 -15.23 -8.30
C ILE A 58 15.80 -15.81 -8.81
N LYS A 59 15.84 -17.10 -9.17
CA LYS A 59 17.06 -17.76 -9.67
C LYS A 59 17.59 -17.06 -10.92
N LYS A 60 16.73 -16.78 -11.90
CA LYS A 60 17.10 -16.06 -13.13
C LYS A 60 17.60 -14.65 -12.85
N PHE A 61 17.04 -13.98 -11.84
CA PHE A 61 17.49 -12.65 -11.45
C PHE A 61 18.90 -12.74 -10.85
N GLU A 62 19.12 -13.67 -9.93
CA GLU A 62 20.42 -13.91 -9.26
C GLU A 62 21.51 -14.41 -10.23
N GLU A 63 21.15 -14.96 -11.39
CA GLU A 63 22.08 -15.26 -12.51
C GLU A 63 22.64 -13.98 -13.17
N ILE A 64 21.95 -12.84 -13.05
CA ILE A 64 22.33 -11.55 -13.65
C ILE A 64 22.90 -10.60 -12.59
N GLU A 65 22.22 -10.47 -11.45
CA GLU A 65 22.59 -9.55 -10.37
C GLU A 65 22.16 -10.11 -9.01
N SER A 66 22.98 -9.93 -7.99
CA SER A 66 22.69 -10.31 -6.61
C SER A 66 21.47 -9.56 -6.05
N ILE A 67 20.45 -10.27 -5.57
CA ILE A 67 19.27 -9.61 -4.99
C ILE A 67 19.59 -9.07 -3.61
N LYS A 68 19.45 -7.75 -3.44
CA LYS A 68 19.53 -7.09 -2.13
C LYS A 68 18.23 -7.29 -1.35
N LYS A 69 18.32 -8.05 -0.26
CA LYS A 69 17.21 -8.33 0.67
C LYS A 69 17.21 -7.31 1.82
N GLY A 70 16.07 -7.18 2.51
CA GLY A 70 15.94 -6.31 3.69
C GLY A 70 15.67 -4.83 3.40
N CYS A 71 15.94 -3.99 4.40
CA CYS A 71 15.53 -2.59 4.44
C CYS A 71 16.07 -1.75 3.28
N TYR A 72 15.28 -0.76 2.87
CA TYR A 72 15.72 0.30 1.97
C TYR A 72 16.46 1.36 2.78
N ASN A 73 17.57 1.84 2.24
CA ASN A 73 18.28 2.99 2.78
C ASN A 73 17.73 4.30 2.19
N ALA A 74 18.14 5.43 2.78
CA ALA A 74 17.66 6.74 2.37
C ALA A 74 18.05 7.11 0.91
N SER A 75 19.12 6.54 0.37
CA SER A 75 19.51 6.76 -1.03
C SER A 75 18.55 6.06 -1.98
N GLU A 76 18.23 4.79 -1.71
CA GLU A 76 17.26 4.03 -2.50
C GLU A 76 15.87 4.68 -2.45
N ASP A 77 15.45 5.19 -1.29
CA ASP A 77 14.19 5.93 -1.17
C ASP A 77 14.18 7.20 -2.01
N LYS A 78 15.27 7.97 -2.01
CA LYS A 78 15.42 9.17 -2.83
C LYS A 78 15.30 8.84 -4.32
N ILE A 79 15.84 7.72 -4.77
CA ILE A 79 15.71 7.24 -6.15
C ILE A 79 14.24 6.98 -6.50
N ILE A 80 13.51 6.21 -5.67
CA ILE A 80 12.08 5.91 -5.92
C ILE A 80 11.23 7.19 -5.97
N VAL A 81 11.45 8.11 -5.02
CA VAL A 81 10.72 9.40 -4.98
C VAL A 81 11.06 10.27 -6.18
N HIS A 82 12.32 10.29 -6.61
CA HIS A 82 12.74 10.99 -7.83
C HIS A 82 12.07 10.39 -9.08
N ASN A 83 12.10 9.07 -9.22
CA ASN A 83 11.48 8.36 -10.33
C ASN A 83 9.96 8.59 -10.39
N TRP A 84 9.28 8.67 -9.25
CA TRP A 84 7.86 9.05 -9.21
C TRP A 84 7.61 10.46 -9.76
N LYS A 85 8.44 11.45 -9.37
CA LYS A 85 8.31 12.82 -9.87
C LYS A 85 8.57 12.92 -11.37
N GLU A 86 9.60 12.24 -11.86
CA GLU A 86 9.91 12.19 -13.29
C GLU A 86 8.81 11.47 -14.08
N PHE A 87 8.29 10.36 -13.54
CA PHE A 87 7.13 9.67 -14.12
C PHE A 87 5.95 10.63 -14.27
N CYS A 88 5.62 11.38 -13.22
CA CYS A 88 4.53 12.35 -13.24
C CYS A 88 4.76 13.44 -14.28
N LYS A 89 5.98 13.98 -14.37
CA LYS A 89 6.36 14.99 -15.35
C LYS A 89 6.18 14.49 -16.79
N LEU A 90 6.67 13.29 -17.11
CA LEU A 90 6.58 12.71 -18.45
C LEU A 90 5.15 12.33 -18.83
N ASN A 91 4.33 11.92 -17.85
CA ASN A 91 2.96 11.49 -18.07
C ASN A 91 1.95 12.56 -17.65
N HIS A 92 2.33 13.84 -17.62
CA HIS A 92 1.46 14.98 -17.29
C HIS A 92 0.49 14.73 -16.11
N TRP A 93 1.00 14.06 -15.07
CA TRP A 93 0.22 13.64 -13.91
C TRP A 93 0.57 14.51 -12.70
N ASN A 94 -0.40 14.77 -11.83
CA ASN A 94 -0.14 15.52 -10.60
C ASN A 94 0.61 14.63 -9.58
N PRO A 95 1.85 14.97 -9.16
CA PRO A 95 2.62 14.15 -8.22
C PRO A 95 1.96 13.94 -6.85
N LYS A 96 1.00 14.79 -6.49
CA LYS A 96 0.21 14.67 -5.24
C LYS A 96 -0.88 13.59 -5.35
N GLU A 97 -1.35 13.30 -6.56
CA GLU A 97 -2.40 12.31 -6.83
C GLU A 97 -1.83 10.90 -6.94
N VAL A 98 -1.24 10.41 -5.84
CA VAL A 98 -0.52 9.12 -5.85
C VAL A 98 -1.45 7.91 -5.68
N GLN A 99 -2.64 8.10 -5.11
CA GLN A 99 -3.58 7.02 -4.73
C GLN A 99 -3.85 5.99 -5.84
N PRO A 100 -4.06 6.38 -7.12
CA PRO A 100 -4.33 5.42 -8.19
C PRO A 100 -3.16 4.47 -8.49
N PHE A 101 -1.96 4.88 -8.10
CA PHE A 101 -0.72 4.14 -8.30
C PHE A 101 -0.31 3.34 -7.06
N LEU A 102 -0.85 3.65 -5.87
CA LEU A 102 -0.66 2.84 -4.65
C LEU A 102 -1.41 1.52 -4.72
N LEU A 103 -2.53 1.49 -5.45
CA LEU A 103 -3.38 0.33 -5.65
C LEU A 103 -3.70 0.17 -7.14
N LEU A 104 -2.84 -0.55 -7.86
CA LEU A 104 -3.07 -0.85 -9.29
C LEU A 104 -4.39 -1.59 -9.58
N ARG A 105 -5.05 -2.13 -8.54
CA ARG A 105 -6.39 -2.72 -8.58
C ARG A 105 -7.14 -2.37 -7.30
N GLU A 106 -8.38 -1.91 -7.43
CA GLU A 106 -9.34 -1.76 -6.35
C GLU A 106 -10.58 -2.60 -6.70
N GLU A 107 -10.92 -3.55 -5.82
CA GLU A 107 -11.94 -4.58 -6.08
C GLU A 107 -11.65 -5.33 -7.40
N ASN A 108 -12.58 -5.24 -8.36
CA ASN A 108 -12.45 -5.82 -9.70
C ASN A 108 -12.01 -4.79 -10.76
N LYS A 109 -11.74 -3.54 -10.37
CA LYS A 109 -11.38 -2.46 -11.29
C LYS A 109 -9.89 -2.16 -11.20
N THR A 110 -9.26 -1.96 -12.35
CA THR A 110 -7.86 -1.51 -12.44
C THR A 110 -7.86 -0.10 -12.97
N TYR A 111 -7.05 0.77 -12.36
CA TYR A 111 -6.89 2.15 -12.84
C TYR A 111 -6.11 2.15 -14.16
N ILE A 112 -4.96 1.48 -14.17
CA ILE A 112 -4.21 1.18 -15.39
C ILE A 112 -4.66 -0.19 -15.92
N ARG A 113 -5.40 -0.19 -17.02
CA ARG A 113 -6.04 -1.40 -17.58
C ARG A 113 -5.01 -2.45 -18.03
N SER A 114 -3.96 -2.01 -18.72
CA SER A 114 -2.97 -2.91 -19.31
C SER A 114 -2.03 -3.50 -18.25
N LYS A 115 -1.86 -4.83 -18.24
CA LYS A 115 -0.85 -5.50 -17.39
C LYS A 115 0.56 -5.06 -17.78
N LYS A 116 0.80 -4.86 -19.08
CA LYS A 116 2.09 -4.38 -19.62
C LYS A 116 2.41 -2.99 -19.09
N GLU A 117 1.46 -2.07 -19.14
CA GLU A 117 1.67 -0.71 -18.65
C GLU A 117 1.85 -0.67 -17.13
N ARG A 118 1.13 -1.51 -16.38
CA ARG A 118 1.42 -1.67 -14.95
C ARG A 118 2.84 -2.17 -14.67
N LYS A 119 3.34 -3.13 -15.47
CA LYS A 119 4.73 -3.60 -15.34
C LYS A 119 5.71 -2.45 -15.64
N ARG A 120 5.47 -1.71 -16.73
CA ARG A 120 6.29 -0.55 -17.12
C ARG A 120 6.31 0.54 -16.06
N PHE A 121 5.19 0.80 -15.39
CA PHE A 121 5.18 1.72 -14.25
C PHE A 121 6.19 1.31 -13.18
N VAL A 122 6.18 0.03 -12.80
CA VAL A 122 7.10 -0.47 -11.77
C VAL A 122 8.54 -0.52 -12.27
N GLN A 123 8.77 -0.86 -13.54
CA GLN A 123 10.10 -0.76 -14.17
C GLN A 123 10.62 0.68 -14.17
N PHE A 124 9.74 1.67 -14.45
CA PHE A 124 10.09 3.09 -14.35
C PHE A 124 10.51 3.46 -12.93
N LEU A 125 9.79 2.99 -11.91
CA LEU A 125 10.15 3.21 -10.52
C LEU A 125 11.48 2.54 -10.13
N ALA A 126 11.80 1.39 -10.72
CA ALA A 126 12.98 0.60 -10.42
C ALA A 126 14.25 1.05 -11.16
N ASP A 127 14.14 2.06 -12.03
CA ASP A 127 15.29 2.63 -12.72
C ASP A 127 16.34 3.14 -11.71
N GLY A 128 17.61 2.73 -11.90
CA GLY A 128 18.68 2.99 -10.94
C GLY A 128 18.71 2.08 -9.69
N LEU A 129 17.89 1.03 -9.63
CA LEU A 129 17.87 0.02 -8.54
C LEU A 129 18.11 -1.40 -9.08
N PRO A 130 19.31 -1.70 -9.61
CA PRO A 130 19.57 -2.94 -10.35
C PRO A 130 19.42 -4.21 -9.50
N ASN A 131 19.68 -4.14 -8.20
CA ASN A 131 19.68 -5.25 -7.26
C ASN A 131 18.38 -5.40 -6.46
N ARG A 132 17.33 -4.63 -6.81
CA ARG A 132 15.99 -4.73 -6.18
C ARG A 132 14.99 -5.29 -7.19
N THR A 133 14.16 -6.21 -6.73
CA THR A 133 13.05 -6.77 -7.51
C THR A 133 11.95 -5.73 -7.71
N LEU A 134 11.20 -5.81 -8.82
CA LEU A 134 10.04 -4.96 -9.10
C LEU A 134 9.00 -5.05 -7.97
N TYR A 135 8.76 -6.26 -7.45
CA TYR A 135 7.94 -6.46 -6.25
C TYR A 135 8.41 -5.61 -5.07
N SER A 136 9.70 -5.67 -4.74
CA SER A 136 10.27 -4.96 -3.60
C SER A 136 10.15 -3.44 -3.80
N VAL A 137 10.49 -2.94 -4.99
CA VAL A 137 10.43 -1.51 -5.33
C VAL A 137 9.00 -0.99 -5.24
N TYR A 138 8.03 -1.69 -5.84
CA TYR A 138 6.63 -1.28 -5.80
C TYR A 138 6.09 -1.27 -4.36
N HIS A 139 6.43 -2.27 -3.55
CA HIS A 139 6.05 -2.29 -2.14
C HIS A 139 6.68 -1.14 -1.35
N ARG A 140 7.93 -0.77 -1.66
CA ARG A 140 8.57 0.38 -1.04
C ARG A 140 7.91 1.69 -1.46
N PHE A 141 7.67 1.89 -2.75
CA PHE A 141 6.92 3.03 -3.28
C PHE A 141 5.59 3.22 -2.54
N ARG A 142 4.82 2.15 -2.38
CA ARG A 142 3.56 2.19 -1.63
C ARG A 142 3.75 2.63 -0.19
N THR A 143 4.83 2.22 0.46
CA THR A 143 5.13 2.58 1.85
C THR A 143 5.54 4.04 1.98
N LEU A 144 6.34 4.55 1.04
CA LEU A 144 6.83 5.93 1.02
C LEU A 144 5.70 6.94 0.78
N HIS A 145 4.71 6.57 -0.02
CA HIS A 145 3.62 7.45 -0.42
C HIS A 145 2.27 7.14 0.24
N ALA A 146 2.19 6.10 1.07
CA ALA A 146 1.00 5.88 1.88
C ALA A 146 0.92 6.92 2.99
N ASP A 147 -0.24 7.56 3.11
CA ASP A 147 -0.58 8.48 4.19
C ASP A 147 -0.89 7.70 5.49
N ASN A 148 0.12 6.99 6.01
CA ASN A 148 0.01 6.20 7.23
C ASN A 148 0.86 6.79 8.36
N PHE A 149 0.29 6.89 9.55
CA PHE A 149 1.03 7.29 10.74
C PHE A 149 2.03 6.21 11.19
N GLN A 150 3.28 6.61 11.38
CA GLN A 150 4.37 5.75 11.87
C GLN A 150 4.65 5.89 13.39
N ARG A 151 3.79 6.61 14.12
CA ARG A 151 3.90 6.84 15.58
C ARG A 151 3.26 5.73 16.42
N ARG A 152 3.42 5.77 17.75
CA ARG A 152 2.68 4.88 18.67
C ARG A 152 1.16 5.14 18.58
N PHE A 153 0.36 4.14 18.96
CA PHE A 153 -1.10 4.29 19.05
C PHE A 153 -1.48 5.21 20.21
N HIS A 154 -2.33 6.19 19.95
CA HIS A 154 -2.94 7.03 20.97
C HIS A 154 -4.06 6.26 21.70
N PRO A 155 -4.35 6.56 22.98
CA PRO A 155 -5.49 5.97 23.70
C PRO A 155 -6.83 6.10 22.96
N ASP A 156 -7.05 7.20 22.23
CA ASP A 156 -8.29 7.38 21.44
C ASP A 156 -8.35 6.43 20.25
N GLU A 157 -7.21 6.13 19.60
CA GLU A 157 -7.15 5.11 18.55
C GLU A 157 -7.48 3.73 19.14
N ASP A 158 -6.99 3.42 20.35
CA ASP A 158 -7.30 2.15 21.02
C ASP A 158 -8.79 2.02 21.36
N ARG A 159 -9.41 3.10 21.85
CA ARG A 159 -10.84 3.15 22.13
C ARG A 159 -11.65 2.89 20.86
N MET A 160 -11.35 3.62 19.78
CA MET A 160 -12.02 3.43 18.49
C MET A 160 -11.85 2.01 17.93
N ILE A 161 -10.67 1.41 18.08
CA ILE A 161 -10.44 0.02 17.67
C ILE A 161 -11.35 -0.94 18.44
N LEU A 162 -11.44 -0.79 19.77
CA LEU A 162 -12.26 -1.66 20.61
C LEU A 162 -13.75 -1.47 20.32
N ASP A 163 -14.22 -0.23 20.27
CA ASP A 163 -15.62 0.08 20.04
C ASP A 163 -16.10 -0.41 18.68
N HIS A 164 -15.31 -0.17 17.62
CA HIS A 164 -15.66 -0.65 16.29
C HIS A 164 -15.66 -2.19 16.19
N LEU A 165 -14.71 -2.87 16.84
CA LEU A 165 -14.57 -4.33 16.68
C LEU A 165 -15.45 -5.14 17.63
N GLU A 166 -15.86 -4.58 18.77
CA GLU A 166 -16.59 -5.30 19.83
C GLU A 166 -18.03 -4.80 20.01
N HIS A 167 -18.30 -3.52 19.75
CA HIS A 167 -19.59 -2.89 20.07
C HIS A 167 -20.36 -2.38 18.85
N ASN A 168 -19.81 -2.51 17.64
CA ASN A 168 -20.50 -2.06 16.42
C ASN A 168 -21.51 -3.11 15.92
N ILE A 169 -22.80 -2.77 16.02
CA ILE A 169 -23.92 -3.60 15.54
C ILE A 169 -23.90 -3.78 14.02
N ASN A 170 -23.39 -2.78 13.28
CA ASN A 170 -23.33 -2.76 11.82
C ASN A 170 -21.97 -3.22 11.26
N LEU A 171 -21.19 -3.94 12.05
CA LEU A 171 -19.82 -4.31 11.68
C LEU A 171 -19.78 -5.22 10.43
N ASP A 172 -19.24 -4.70 9.33
CA ASP A 172 -18.87 -5.54 8.19
C ASP A 172 -17.64 -6.39 8.56
N GLN A 173 -17.88 -7.67 8.83
CA GLN A 173 -16.84 -8.64 9.21
C GLN A 173 -15.70 -8.76 8.20
N ARG A 174 -15.97 -8.54 6.90
CA ARG A 174 -14.96 -8.62 5.84
C ARG A 174 -14.06 -7.38 5.82
N ARG A 175 -14.58 -6.24 6.28
CA ARG A 175 -13.93 -4.93 6.17
C ARG A 175 -13.51 -4.28 7.48
N LYS A 176 -13.92 -4.84 8.63
CA LYS A 176 -13.65 -4.29 9.97
C LYS A 176 -12.25 -3.72 10.21
N TYR A 177 -11.21 -4.41 9.74
CA TYR A 177 -9.83 -3.91 9.86
C TYR A 177 -9.42 -2.95 8.75
N THR A 178 -10.01 -3.09 7.57
CA THR A 178 -9.74 -2.22 6.40
C THR A 178 -10.35 -0.85 6.60
N ASP A 179 -11.57 -0.77 7.15
CA ASP A 179 -12.26 0.49 7.42
C ASP A 179 -11.56 1.23 8.58
N LEU A 180 -11.21 0.55 9.68
CA LEU A 180 -10.35 1.11 10.73
C LEU A 180 -9.00 1.60 10.18
N ALA A 181 -8.35 0.82 9.32
CA ALA A 181 -7.07 1.21 8.72
C ALA A 181 -7.19 2.52 7.93
N LYS A 182 -8.29 2.71 7.19
CA LYS A 182 -8.56 3.95 6.44
C LYS A 182 -8.80 5.13 7.37
N VAL A 183 -9.67 4.98 8.36
CA VAL A 183 -10.04 6.07 9.29
C VAL A 183 -8.85 6.48 10.15
N LEU A 184 -8.12 5.52 10.71
CA LEU A 184 -6.98 5.78 11.60
C LEU A 184 -5.68 6.08 10.87
N LYS A 185 -5.67 6.02 9.53
CA LYS A 185 -4.45 6.16 8.71
C LYS A 185 -3.34 5.20 9.19
N ARG A 186 -3.71 3.93 9.36
CA ARG A 186 -2.80 2.84 9.79
C ARG A 186 -2.86 1.69 8.79
N THR A 187 -1.86 0.81 8.83
CA THR A 187 -1.97 -0.43 8.06
C THR A 187 -2.94 -1.41 8.74
N ARG A 188 -3.67 -2.19 7.92
CA ARG A 188 -4.58 -3.26 8.41
C ARG A 188 -3.89 -4.21 9.39
N ILE A 189 -2.64 -4.54 9.11
CA ILE A 189 -1.82 -5.44 9.94
C ILE A 189 -1.51 -4.78 11.30
N SER A 190 -1.20 -3.48 11.31
CA SER A 190 -0.95 -2.74 12.54
C SER A 190 -2.18 -2.72 13.45
N ILE A 191 -3.37 -2.44 12.89
CA ILE A 191 -4.65 -2.49 13.63
C ILE A 191 -4.90 -3.88 14.23
N TRP A 192 -4.78 -4.94 13.42
CA TRP A 192 -5.00 -6.31 13.89
C TRP A 192 -4.05 -6.69 15.04
N ARG A 193 -2.75 -6.37 14.91
CA ARG A 193 -1.76 -6.60 15.96
C ARG A 193 -2.10 -5.82 17.22
N ARG A 194 -2.49 -4.54 17.08
CA ARG A 194 -2.85 -3.69 18.21
C ARG A 194 -4.06 -4.24 18.95
N TYR A 195 -5.12 -4.61 18.23
CA TYR A 195 -6.31 -5.22 18.81
C TYR A 195 -5.99 -6.48 19.60
N LYS A 196 -5.17 -7.40 19.05
CA LYS A 196 -4.73 -8.61 19.76
C LYS A 196 -4.02 -8.27 21.08
N LEU A 197 -3.16 -7.25 21.09
CA LEU A 197 -2.48 -6.79 22.30
C LEU A 197 -3.44 -6.19 23.33
N LEU A 198 -4.44 -5.42 22.89
CA LEU A 198 -5.45 -4.83 23.78
C LEU A 198 -6.27 -5.93 24.46
N LYS A 199 -6.71 -6.96 23.72
CA LYS A 199 -7.41 -8.11 24.32
C LYS A 199 -6.55 -8.83 25.35
N LYS A 200 -5.27 -9.07 25.04
CA LYS A 200 -4.34 -9.73 25.97
C LYS A 200 -4.19 -8.93 27.27
N LYS A 201 -4.00 -7.62 27.17
CA LYS A 201 -3.90 -6.73 28.35
C LYS A 201 -5.17 -6.73 29.19
N ARG A 202 -6.36 -6.75 28.56
CA ARG A 202 -7.64 -6.84 29.28
C ARG A 202 -7.75 -8.15 30.05
N TYR A 203 -7.43 -9.27 29.41
CA TYR A 203 -7.44 -10.59 30.03
C TYR A 203 -6.47 -10.69 31.22
N GLU A 204 -5.23 -10.20 31.05
CA GLU A 204 -4.24 -10.15 32.12
C GLU A 204 -4.77 -9.32 33.31
N ARG A 205 -5.34 -8.13 33.07
CA ARG A 205 -5.92 -7.28 34.14
C ARG A 205 -7.08 -7.94 34.89
N GLN A 206 -7.98 -8.63 34.18
CA GLN A 206 -9.10 -9.33 34.79
C GLN A 206 -8.63 -10.48 35.69
N ASN A 207 -7.62 -11.23 35.27
CA ASN A 207 -7.04 -12.30 36.10
C ASN A 207 -6.32 -11.77 37.33
N TYR A 208 -5.64 -10.62 37.23
CA TYR A 208 -5.04 -9.96 38.41
C TYR A 208 -6.09 -9.44 39.40
N GLN A 209 -7.28 -9.04 38.95
CA GLN A 209 -8.39 -8.61 39.80
C GLN A 209 -9.17 -9.75 40.47
N ILE A 210 -8.97 -11.00 40.03
CA ILE A 210 -9.61 -12.18 40.63
C ILE A 210 -8.70 -12.81 41.72
N LEU A 211 -7.42 -12.44 41.74
CA LEU A 211 -6.40 -12.99 42.63
C LEU A 211 -6.11 -12.09 43.86
N TYR A 212 -6.80 -10.96 43.99
CA TYR A 212 -6.75 -10.00 45.10
C TYR A 212 -8.16 -9.50 45.40
#